data_AF-A0ABD5LUD9-F1
#
_entry.id   AF-A0ABD5LUD9-F1
#
_cell.length_a   1.000
_cell.length_b   1.000
_cell.length_c   1.000
_cell.angle_alpha   90.00
_cell.angle_beta   90.00
_cell.angle_gamma   90.00
#
_symmetry.space_group_name_H-M   'P 1'
#
loop_
_entity.id
_entity.type
_entity.pdbx_description
1 polymer ?
#
loop_
_entity_poly.entity_id
_entity_poly.type
_entity_poly.pdbx_seq_one_letter_code
_entity_poly.pdbx_strand_id
1 'polypeptide(L)'
;MGSVGYIGSKNTTLGYFVSWEDEQIGAIGEGVPMGKALFFKKTDASLMKVKLKIKPVVLPLGGKSVHLGNGNTHITIKIKYI
;
A
#
# COMPACT_ATOMS: atom_id res chain seq x y z
N MET A 1 -13.13 -10.96 -0.33
CA MET A 1 -11.99 -10.42 -1.10
C MET A 1 -11.39 -9.28 -0.30
N GLY A 2 -10.22 -9.47 0.31
CA GLY A 2 -9.53 -8.38 1.02
C GLY A 2 -9.10 -7.33 0.01
N SER A 3 -9.47 -6.07 0.23
CA SER A 3 -9.17 -4.97 -0.68
C SER A 3 -7.66 -4.70 -0.67
N VAL A 4 -6.99 -5.14 -1.74
CA VAL A 4 -5.54 -5.05 -1.93
C VAL A 4 -5.09 -3.58 -1.86
N GLY A 5 -4.00 -3.30 -1.14
CA GLY A 5 -3.45 -1.93 -1.00
C GLY A 5 -4.10 -1.07 0.08
N TYR A 6 -5.22 -1.48 0.68
CA TYR A 6 -5.90 -0.69 1.70
C TYR A 6 -5.39 -1.02 3.10
N ILE A 7 -5.08 0.03 3.86
CA ILE A 7 -4.60 -0.06 5.24
C ILE A 7 -5.48 0.81 6.11
N GLY A 8 -6.05 0.23 7.16
CA GLY A 8 -6.79 0.97 8.17
C GLY A 8 -5.87 1.88 8.99
N SER A 9 -6.40 3.01 9.45
CA SER A 9 -5.74 3.83 10.46
C SER A 9 -6.28 3.50 11.85
N LYS A 10 -5.69 4.10 12.90
CA LYS A 10 -6.29 4.07 14.25
C LYS A 10 -7.72 4.62 14.28
N ASN A 11 -8.02 5.57 13.39
CA ASN A 11 -9.39 5.99 13.15
C ASN A 11 -10.03 5.01 12.17
N THR A 12 -11.01 4.25 12.64
CA THR A 12 -11.65 3.18 11.86
C THR A 12 -12.40 3.68 10.62
N THR A 13 -12.67 4.99 10.54
CA THR A 13 -13.30 5.62 9.37
C THR A 13 -12.32 6.21 8.36
N LEU A 14 -11.02 6.21 8.68
CA LEU A 14 -9.95 6.69 7.82
C LEU A 14 -8.94 5.57 7.55
N GLY A 15 -8.41 5.56 6.35
CA GLY A 15 -7.32 4.67 5.98
C GLY A 15 -6.50 5.24 4.85
N TYR A 16 -5.66 4.38 4.30
CA TYR A 16 -4.76 4.72 3.23
C TYR A 16 -4.83 3.66 2.15
N PHE A 17 -4.86 4.10 0.90
CA PHE A 17 -4.63 3.26 -0.26
C PHE A 17 -3.18 3.42 -0.71
N VAL A 18 -2.45 2.32 -0.73
CA VAL A 18 -1.08 2.22 -1.19
C VAL A 18 -1.08 1.51 -2.53
N SER A 19 -0.63 2.18 -3.57
CA SER A 19 -0.62 1.68 -4.94
C SER A 19 0.74 1.79 -5.60
N TRP A 20 0.96 1.01 -6.66
CA TRP A 20 2.16 1.14 -7.48
C TRP A 20 2.20 2.47 -8.21
N GLU A 21 3.38 3.09 -8.26
CA GLU A 21 3.67 4.30 -9.05
C GLU A 21 4.66 4.00 -10.19
N ASP A 22 5.14 2.77 -10.30
CA ASP A 22 5.92 2.27 -11.42
C ASP A 22 5.47 0.83 -11.80
N GLU A 23 5.78 0.41 -13.02
CA GLU A 23 5.37 -0.89 -13.57
C GLU A 23 6.43 -1.98 -13.37
N GLN A 24 7.13 -1.98 -12.24
CA GLN A 24 8.19 -2.97 -12.00
C GLN A 24 7.66 -4.32 -11.48
N ILE A 25 6.51 -4.33 -10.79
CA ILE A 25 5.96 -5.55 -10.17
C ILE A 25 4.46 -5.69 -10.41
N GLY A 26 3.71 -4.60 -10.29
CA GLY A 26 2.28 -4.55 -10.54
C GLY A 26 1.96 -3.41 -11.50
N ALA A 27 0.69 -3.30 -11.90
CA ALA A 27 0.28 -2.21 -12.77
C ALA A 27 0.15 -0.89 -11.97
N ILE A 28 0.49 0.23 -12.61
CA ILE A 28 0.35 1.56 -11.99
C ILE A 28 -1.09 1.75 -11.49
N GLY A 29 -1.22 2.21 -10.25
CA GLY A 29 -2.52 2.46 -9.62
C GLY A 29 -3.18 1.23 -9.00
N GLU A 30 -2.69 0.02 -9.26
CA GLU A 30 -3.14 -1.16 -8.53
C GLU A 30 -2.65 -1.13 -7.08
N GLY A 31 -3.48 -1.67 -6.18
CA GLY A 31 -3.15 -1.77 -4.77
C GLY A 31 -1.97 -2.71 -4.53
N VAL A 32 -1.06 -2.31 -3.64
CA VAL A 32 0.07 -3.16 -3.23
C VAL A 32 -0.46 -4.31 -2.35
N PRO A 33 -0.17 -5.59 -2.66
CA PRO A 33 -0.65 -6.71 -1.87
C PRO A 33 0.08 -6.85 -0.53
N MET A 34 -0.52 -6.25 0.50
CA MET A 34 0.00 -6.28 1.88
C MET A 34 0.05 -7.71 2.43
N GLY A 35 1.10 -8.02 3.18
CA GLY A 35 1.29 -9.34 3.81
C GLY A 35 1.69 -10.46 2.85
N LYS A 36 1.87 -10.17 1.56
CA LYS A 36 2.40 -11.13 0.58
C LYS A 36 3.85 -10.82 0.24
N ALA A 37 4.65 -11.87 0.05
CA ALA A 37 6.00 -11.73 -0.49
C ALA A 37 5.90 -11.31 -1.97
N LEU A 38 6.63 -10.26 -2.32
CA LEU A 38 6.76 -9.78 -3.69
C LEU A 38 8.18 -10.09 -4.16
N PHE A 39 8.29 -10.77 -5.30
CA PHE A 39 9.57 -11.22 -5.83
C PHE A 39 10.03 -10.29 -6.94
N PHE A 40 11.22 -9.75 -6.79
CA PHE A 40 11.87 -8.92 -7.78
C PHE A 40 12.93 -9.76 -8.49
N LYS A 41 12.74 -10.02 -9.78
CA LYS A 41 13.81 -10.59 -10.60
C LYS A 41 14.76 -9.46 -10.97
N LYS A 42 16.03 -9.67 -10.66
CA LYS A 42 17.10 -8.74 -11.00
C LYS A 42 18.15 -9.51 -11.78
N THR A 43 18.51 -9.01 -12.95
CA THR A 43 19.53 -9.62 -13.81
C THR A 43 20.94 -9.29 -13.33
N ASP A 44 21.16 -8.11 -12.76
CA ASP A 44 22.50 -7.60 -12.46
C ASP A 44 22.60 -6.92 -11.08
N ALA A 45 23.81 -6.74 -10.54
CA ALA A 45 24.06 -6.10 -9.23
C ALA A 45 23.90 -4.56 -9.22
N SER A 46 22.76 -4.02 -9.69
CA SER A 46 22.45 -2.57 -9.69
C SER A 46 21.61 -2.08 -8.48
N LEU A 47 21.40 -0.78 -8.35
CA LEU A 47 20.47 -0.21 -7.36
C LEU A 47 19.02 -0.56 -7.75
N MET A 48 18.22 -1.03 -6.79
CA MET A 48 16.77 -1.21 -6.99
C MET A 48 16.02 0.00 -6.43
N LYS A 49 15.09 0.55 -7.21
CA LYS A 49 14.21 1.64 -6.81
C LYS A 49 12.77 1.19 -6.99
N VAL A 50 11.93 1.38 -5.99
CA VAL A 50 10.49 1.07 -6.04
C VAL A 50 9.72 2.31 -5.64
N LYS A 51 8.76 2.74 -6.46
CA LYS A 51 7.90 3.89 -6.17
C LYS A 51 6.48 3.44 -5.82
N LEU A 52 5.99 3.98 -4.70
CA LEU A 52 4.66 3.74 -4.19
C LEU A 52 3.94 5.07 -4.02
N LYS A 53 2.66 5.09 -4.34
CA LYS A 53 1.77 6.22 -4.07
C LYS A 53 0.85 5.90 -2.90
N ILE A 54 0.78 6.82 -1.94
CA ILE A 54 -0.09 6.70 -0.75
C ILE A 54 -1.15 7.79 -0.82
N LYS A 55 -2.43 7.40 -0.75
CA LYS A 55 -3.57 8.32 -0.75
C LYS A 55 -4.46 8.06 0.48
N PRO A 56 -4.87 9.08 1.24
CA PRO A 56 -5.88 8.91 2.28
C PRO A 56 -7.24 8.55 1.66
N VAL A 57 -7.99 7.67 2.32
CA VAL A 57 -9.32 7.21 1.90
C VAL A 57 -10.26 7.07 3.09
N VAL A 58 -11.57 7.15 2.83
CA VAL A 58 -12.62 6.88 3.83
C VAL A 58 -12.90 5.38 3.87
N LEU A 59 -13.00 4.83 5.09
CA LEU A 59 -13.33 3.44 5.35
C LEU A 59 -14.63 3.31 6.16
N PRO A 60 -15.45 2.26 5.95
CA PRO A 60 -15.42 1.37 4.80
C PRO A 60 -15.65 2.16 3.50
N LEU A 61 -15.18 1.63 2.36
CA LEU A 61 -15.29 2.31 1.06
C LEU A 61 -16.77 2.66 0.78
N GLY A 62 -17.08 3.96 0.68
CA GLY A 62 -18.46 4.44 0.56
C GLY A 62 -19.16 4.78 1.88
N GLY A 63 -18.42 4.81 3.00
CA GLY A 63 -18.91 5.29 4.30
C GLY A 63 -19.45 6.70 4.20
N LYS A 64 -20.66 6.92 4.72
CA LYS A 64 -21.36 8.23 4.68
C LYS A 64 -20.92 9.18 5.80
N SER A 65 -20.10 8.71 6.75
CA SER A 65 -19.67 9.47 7.90
C SER A 65 -18.19 9.23 8.17
N VAL A 66 -17.44 10.31 8.35
CA VAL A 66 -16.03 10.31 8.73
C VAL A 66 -15.94 10.83 10.15
N HIS A 67 -15.35 10.07 11.05
CA HIS A 67 -14.98 10.61 12.35
C HIS A 67 -13.80 11.56 12.15
N LEU A 68 -14.01 12.84 12.43
CA LEU A 68 -12.95 13.84 12.38
C LEU A 68 -11.91 13.53 13.46
N GLY A 69 -10.63 13.69 13.11
CA GLY A 69 -9.53 13.40 14.01
C GLY A 69 -8.31 12.88 13.28
N ASN A 70 -7.29 12.47 14.04
CA ASN A 70 -6.05 11.97 13.47
C ASN A 70 -6.15 10.49 13.07
N GLY A 71 -5.85 10.18 11.81
CA GLY A 71 -5.83 8.82 11.28
C GLY A 71 -4.41 8.34 11.03
N ASN A 72 -3.64 7.98 12.07
CA ASN A 72 -2.28 7.48 11.87
C ASN A 72 -2.24 5.97 11.54
N THR A 73 -1.29 5.56 10.70
CA THR A 73 -0.98 4.15 10.43
C THR A 73 0.52 3.93 10.27
N HIS A 74 0.96 2.66 10.30
CA HIS A 74 2.35 2.27 10.09
C HIS A 74 2.43 1.17 9.03
N ILE A 75 3.41 1.28 8.14
CA ILE A 75 3.72 0.27 7.13
C ILE A 75 5.12 -0.26 7.40
N THR A 76 5.27 -1.58 7.44
CA THR A 76 6.57 -2.24 7.56
C THR A 76 6.91 -2.94 6.26
N ILE A 77 8.05 -2.58 5.67
CA ILE A 77 8.59 -3.23 4.47
C ILE A 77 9.73 -4.15 4.91
N LYS A 78 9.61 -5.44 4.61
CA LYS A 78 10.66 -6.43 4.88
C LYS A 78 11.31 -6.82 3.55
N ILE A 79 12.62 -6.62 3.44
CA ILE A 79 13.41 -6.98 2.26
C ILE A 79 14.27 -8.19 2.62
N LYS A 80 14.22 -9.24 1.81
CA LYS A 80 15.06 -10.43 1.94
C LYS A 80 15.81 -10.65 0.63
N TYR A 81 17.13 -10.78 0.71
CA TYR A 81 17.95 -11.23 -0.41
C TYR A 81 17.93 -12.76 -0.41
N ILE A 82 17.60 -13.35 -1.56
CA ILE A 82 17.55 -14.80 -1.80
C ILE A 82 18.54 -15.09 -2.92
#